data_AF-A0A811RRP9-F1
#
_entry.id   AF-A0A811RRP9-F1
#
_cell.length_a   1.000
_cell.length_b   1.000
_cell.length_c   1.000
_cell.angle_alpha   90.00
_cell.angle_beta   90.00
_cell.angle_gamma   90.00
#
_symmetry.space_group_name_H-M   'P 1'
#
loop_
_entity.id
_entity.type
_entity.pdbx_description
1 polymer ?
#
loop_
_entity_poly.entity_id
_entity_poly.type
_entity_poly.pdbx_seq_one_letter_code
_entity_poly.pdbx_strand_id
1 'polypeptide(L)'
;MDSDSDGFFSIVGYSPEGLAHHDRLIKLFEDWVARYRKAYASFEEKLRRFEVFKDNLHHIDEANKKVTSYWLGLNAFADLTHDEFNARPPTWASV
;
A
#
# COMPACT_ATOMS: atom_id res chain seq x y z
N MET A 1 -23.80 12.19 15.93
CA MET A 1 -22.50 12.83 16.24
C MET A 1 -21.49 12.16 15.34
N ASP A 2 -21.42 12.67 14.11
CA ASP A 2 -20.54 12.20 13.05
C ASP A 2 -19.09 12.45 13.47
N SER A 3 -18.35 11.38 13.68
CA SER A 3 -16.91 11.41 13.94
C SER A 3 -16.17 11.11 12.64
N ASP A 4 -16.42 11.92 11.61
CA ASP A 4 -15.66 11.95 10.35
C ASP A 4 -14.66 13.12 10.38
N SER A 5 -13.54 12.92 11.07
CA SER A 5 -12.27 13.70 11.07
C SER A 5 -11.45 13.13 12.23
N ASP A 6 -10.24 12.57 12.13
CA ASP A 6 -9.07 13.02 11.39
C ASP A 6 -8.04 11.86 11.21
N GLY A 7 -8.43 10.76 10.56
CA GLY A 7 -7.50 9.66 10.27
C GLY A 7 -6.53 9.92 9.10
N PHE A 8 -6.57 11.12 8.49
CA PHE A 8 -6.00 11.36 7.17
C PHE A 8 -4.50 11.67 7.15
N PHE A 9 -3.82 11.80 8.30
CA PHE A 9 -2.41 12.22 8.34
C PHE A 9 -1.56 11.41 9.31
N SER A 10 -1.50 10.10 9.10
CA SER A 10 -0.31 9.34 9.53
C SER A 10 0.82 9.60 8.53
N ILE A 11 2.06 9.78 9.02
CA ILE A 11 3.25 10.07 8.19
C ILE A 11 3.50 8.99 7.12
N VAL A 12 2.98 7.78 7.34
CA VAL A 12 3.06 6.62 6.44
C VAL A 12 1.82 6.41 5.58
N GLY A 13 0.78 7.23 5.77
CA GLY A 13 -0.46 7.21 4.99
C GLY A 13 -1.54 6.23 5.46
N TYR A 14 -1.37 5.59 6.64
CA TYR A 14 -2.38 4.71 7.26
C TYR A 14 -2.21 4.62 8.78
N SER A 15 -3.27 4.21 9.49
CA SER A 15 -3.23 3.91 10.94
C SER A 15 -3.17 2.40 11.16
N PRO A 16 -2.35 1.90 12.12
CA PRO A 16 -2.28 0.48 12.46
C PRO A 16 -3.63 -0.12 12.90
N GLU A 17 -4.47 0.66 13.59
CA GLU A 17 -5.84 0.28 13.96
C GLU A 17 -6.76 0.11 12.74
N GLY A 18 -6.39 0.75 11.63
CA GLY A 18 -7.00 0.61 10.32
C GLY A 18 -6.84 -0.79 9.72
N LEU A 19 -5.77 -1.50 10.07
CA LEU A 19 -5.39 -2.78 9.47
C LEU A 19 -6.30 -3.95 9.86
N ALA A 20 -7.01 -3.85 10.99
CA ALA A 20 -7.88 -4.91 11.49
C ALA A 20 -9.25 -4.96 10.81
N HIS A 21 -9.61 -3.95 10.01
CA HIS A 21 -10.95 -3.84 9.42
C HIS A 21 -10.91 -3.88 7.90
N HIS A 22 -11.54 -4.90 7.33
CA HIS A 22 -11.55 -5.17 5.89
C HIS A 22 -12.06 -3.97 5.07
N ASP A 23 -13.14 -3.31 5.50
CA ASP A 23 -13.70 -2.15 4.79
C ASP A 23 -12.73 -0.96 4.76
N ARG A 24 -11.94 -0.78 5.82
CA ARG A 24 -10.92 0.29 5.88
C ARG A 24 -9.74 -0.02 4.97
N LEU A 25 -9.33 -1.29 4.89
CA LEU A 25 -8.31 -1.75 3.95
C LEU A 25 -8.76 -1.55 2.50
N ILE A 26 -10.01 -1.88 2.17
CA ILE A 26 -10.57 -1.64 0.84
C ILE A 26 -10.53 -0.15 0.52
N LYS A 27 -11.04 0.71 1.42
CA LYS A 27 -11.02 2.16 1.21
C LYS A 27 -9.59 2.69 1.00
N LEU A 28 -8.64 2.27 1.84
CA LEU A 28 -7.24 2.67 1.73
C LEU A 28 -6.63 2.24 0.38
N PHE A 29 -6.94 1.02 -0.07
CA PHE A 29 -6.48 0.53 -1.37
C PHE A 29 -7.08 1.34 -2.53
N GLU A 30 -8.38 1.65 -2.51
CA GLU A 30 -9.01 2.47 -3.54
C GLU A 30 -8.44 3.90 -3.58
N ASP A 31 -8.23 4.52 -2.41
CA ASP A 31 -7.60 5.84 -2.29
C ASP A 31 -6.16 5.80 -2.84
N TRP A 32 -5.40 4.73 -2.56
CA TRP A 32 -4.05 4.53 -3.09
C TRP A 32 -4.05 4.28 -4.61
N VAL A 33 -4.98 3.46 -5.13
CA VAL A 33 -5.17 3.22 -6.56
C VAL A 33 -5.44 4.52 -7.30
N ALA A 34 -6.32 5.37 -6.76
CA ALA A 34 -6.63 6.68 -7.32
C ALA A 34 -5.39 7.60 -7.29
N ARG A 35 -4.68 7.66 -6.15
CA ARG A 35 -3.49 8.49 -5.97
C ARG A 35 -2.38 8.19 -6.97
N TYR A 36 -2.11 6.90 -7.21
CA TYR A 36 -1.08 6.44 -8.13
C TYR A 36 -1.60 6.12 -9.54
N ARG A 37 -2.87 6.44 -9.82
CA ARG A 37 -3.54 6.25 -11.10
C ARG A 37 -3.38 4.83 -11.63
N LYS A 38 -3.52 3.84 -10.74
CA LYS A 38 -3.41 2.42 -11.07
C LYS A 38 -4.61 1.99 -11.90
N ALA A 39 -4.34 1.19 -12.93
CA ALA A 39 -5.35 0.56 -13.76
C ALA A 39 -5.04 -0.92 -13.87
N TYR A 40 -6.05 -1.76 -13.69
CA TYR A 40 -5.93 -3.21 -13.71
C TYR A 40 -6.73 -3.78 -14.88
N ALA A 41 -6.19 -4.83 -15.51
CA ALA A 41 -6.78 -5.42 -16.71
C ALA A 41 -8.12 -6.13 -16.44
N SER A 42 -8.33 -6.59 -15.21
CA SER A 42 -9.54 -7.30 -14.80
C SER A 42 -9.82 -7.10 -13.32
N PHE A 43 -11.04 -7.45 -12.90
CA PHE A 43 -11.41 -7.50 -11.49
C PHE A 43 -10.56 -8.52 -10.72
N GLU A 44 -10.26 -9.67 -11.33
CA GLU A 44 -9.41 -10.70 -10.74
C GLU A 44 -7.99 -10.19 -10.48
N GLU A 45 -7.38 -9.46 -11.42
CA GLU A 45 -6.07 -8.84 -11.19
C GLU A 45 -6.17 -7.77 -10.09
N LYS A 46 -7.23 -6.97 -10.05
CA LYS A 46 -7.43 -5.99 -8.98
C LYS A 46 -7.51 -6.66 -7.60
N LEU A 47 -8.21 -7.79 -7.48
CA LEU A 47 -8.26 -8.58 -6.25
C LEU A 47 -6.89 -9.13 -5.86
N ARG A 48 -6.13 -9.69 -6.82
CA ARG A 48 -4.77 -10.17 -6.56
C ARG A 48 -3.86 -9.04 -6.06
N ARG A 49 -3.97 -7.86 -6.68
CA ARG A 49 -3.20 -6.66 -6.31
C ARG A 49 -3.59 -6.11 -4.94
N PHE A 50 -4.86 -6.25 -4.56
CA PHE A 50 -5.32 -5.91 -3.21
C PHE A 50 -4.70 -6.82 -2.14
N GLU A 51 -4.59 -8.13 -2.39
CA GLU A 51 -3.93 -9.04 -1.44
C GLU A 51 -2.43 -8.73 -1.29
N VAL A 52 -1.72 -8.49 -2.40
CA VAL A 52 -0.31 -8.06 -2.36
C VAL A 52 -0.15 -6.73 -1.62
N PHE A 53 -1.08 -5.80 -1.83
CA PHE A 53 -1.10 -4.52 -1.13
C PHE A 53 -1.25 -4.69 0.40
N LYS A 54 -2.13 -5.60 0.85
CA LYS A 54 -2.28 -5.92 2.28
C LYS A 54 -0.98 -6.50 2.85
N ASP A 55 -0.35 -7.44 2.15
CA ASP A 55 0.90 -8.05 2.60
C ASP A 55 2.01 -7.01 2.75
N ASN A 56 2.16 -6.12 1.76
CA ASN A 56 3.12 -5.03 1.80
C ASN A 56 2.81 -4.03 2.93
N LEU A 57 1.53 -3.72 3.16
CA LEU A 57 1.10 -2.84 4.24
C LEU A 57 1.45 -3.41 5.62
N HIS A 58 1.24 -4.72 5.83
CA HIS A 58 1.69 -5.41 7.05
C HIS A 58 3.20 -5.39 7.20
N HIS A 59 3.95 -5.60 6.11
CA HIS A 59 5.41 -5.51 6.13
C HIS A 59 5.91 -4.12 6.53
N ILE A 60 5.32 -3.06 5.97
CA ILE A 60 5.64 -1.66 6.30
C ILE A 60 5.39 -1.39 7.79
N ASP A 61 4.26 -1.85 8.32
CA ASP A 61 3.90 -1.66 9.73
C ASP A 61 4.91 -2.33 10.66
N GLU A 62 5.24 -3.59 10.39
CA GLU A 62 6.21 -4.35 11.18
C GLU A 62 7.65 -3.83 11.06
N ALA A 63 8.05 -3.36 9.88
CA ALA A 63 9.37 -2.78 9.66
C ALA A 63 9.53 -1.45 10.41
N ASN A 64 8.52 -0.57 10.33
CA ASN A 64 8.54 0.74 10.96
C ASN A 64 8.50 0.68 12.50
N LYS A 65 8.03 -0.43 13.09
CA LYS A 65 8.15 -0.69 14.54
C LYS A 65 9.57 -1.05 14.98
N LYS A 66 10.39 -1.59 14.07
CA LYS A 66 11.72 -2.14 14.38
C LYS A 66 12.86 -1.20 13.98
N VAL A 67 12.67 -0.43 12.92
CA VAL A 67 13.71 0.43 12.34
C VAL A 67 13.47 1.88 12.74
N THR A 68 14.54 2.57 13.16
CA THR A 68 14.49 3.99 13.55
C THR A 68 15.28 4.92 12.62
N SER A 69 16.08 4.37 11.71
CA SER A 69 16.94 5.14 10.80
C SER A 69 16.27 5.50 9.47
N TYR A 70 15.19 4.82 9.10
CA TYR A 70 14.37 5.12 7.93
C TYR A 70 12.93 4.65 8.17
N TRP A 71 11.99 5.13 7.36
CA TRP A 71 10.61 4.66 7.34
C TRP A 71 10.24 4.12 5.95
N LEU A 72 9.50 3.02 5.94
CA LEU A 72 8.80 2.55 4.76
C LEU A 72 7.43 3.22 4.67
N GLY A 73 6.89 3.31 3.46
CA GLY A 73 5.58 3.89 3.21
C GLY A 73 4.92 3.36 1.95
N LEU A 74 3.62 3.62 1.83
CA LEU A 74 2.82 3.24 0.66
C LEU A 74 3.22 4.04 -0.58
N ASN A 75 4.17 3.50 -1.34
CA ASN A 75 4.67 4.08 -2.58
C ASN A 75 3.96 3.51 -3.83
N ALA A 76 4.41 3.90 -5.03
CA ALA A 76 3.83 3.45 -6.29
C ALA A 76 3.98 1.95 -6.59
N PHE A 77 4.73 1.21 -5.79
CA PHE A 77 5.01 -0.22 -5.94
C PHE A 77 4.33 -1.08 -4.87
N ALA A 78 3.46 -0.50 -4.04
CA ALA A 78 2.81 -1.22 -2.95
C ALA A 78 1.90 -2.38 -3.41
N ASP A 79 1.55 -2.47 -4.70
CA ASP A 79 0.80 -3.58 -5.28
C ASP A 79 1.67 -4.65 -5.97
N LEU A 80 3.00 -4.55 -5.88
CA LEU A 80 3.93 -5.52 -6.45
C LEU A 80 4.52 -6.42 -5.37
N THR A 81 4.71 -7.68 -5.70
CA THR A 81 5.56 -8.56 -4.89
C THR A 81 7.04 -8.20 -5.07
N HIS A 82 7.90 -8.67 -4.17
CA HIS A 82 9.35 -8.46 -4.30
C HIS A 82 9.90 -9.01 -5.63
N ASP A 83 9.43 -10.20 -6.04
CA ASP A 83 9.84 -10.81 -7.30
C ASP A 83 9.35 -10.02 -8.51
N GLU A 84 8.11 -9.53 -8.49
CA GLU A 84 7.57 -8.68 -9.57
C GLU A 84 8.31 -7.35 -9.66
N PHE A 85 8.71 -6.76 -8.53
CA PHE A 85 9.52 -5.56 -8.49
C PHE A 85 10.90 -5.79 -9.11
N ASN A 86 11.56 -6.91 -8.77
CA ASN A 86 12.87 -7.26 -9.31
C ASN A 86 12.85 -7.67 -10.79
N ALA A 87 11.74 -8.25 -11.27
CA ALA A 87 11.58 -8.64 -12.67
C ALA A 87 11.31 -7.44 -13.61
N ARG A 88 10.90 -6.30 -13.04
CA ARG A 88 10.63 -5.06 -13.79
C ARG A 88 11.37 -3.88 -13.15
N PRO A 89 12.71 -3.88 -13.18
CA PRO A 89 13.45 -2.70 -12.79
C PRO A 89 13.08 -1.54 -13.73
N PRO A 90 13.06 -0.29 -13.24
CA PRO A 90 12.74 0.85 -14.08
C PRO A 90 13.72 0.91 -15.26
N THR A 91 13.25 1.41 -16.40
CA THR A 91 13.97 1.37 -17.69
C THR A 91 15.34 2.04 -17.67
N TRP A 92 15.63 2.91 -16.68
CA TRP A 92 16.95 3.51 -16.49
C TRP A 92 17.98 2.57 -15.83
N ALA A 93 17.56 1.45 -15.27
CA ALA A 93 18.42 0.45 -14.64
C ALA A 93 18.85 -0.66 -15.62
N SER A 94 18.46 -0.57 -16.90
CA SER A 94 18.79 -1.55 -17.96
C SER A 94 19.80 -1.03 -18.99
N VAL A 95 20.68 -0.09 -18.61
CA VAL A 95 21.77 0.45 -19.45
C VAL A 95 23.15 0.18 -18.88
#